data_AF-A0A6G8J5V5-F1
#
_entry.id   AF-A0A6G8J5V5-F1
#
_cell.length_a   1.000
_cell.length_b   1.000
_cell.length_c   1.000
_cell.angle_alpha   90.00
_cell.angle_beta   90.00
_cell.angle_gamma   90.00
#
_symmetry.space_group_name_H-M   'P 1'
#
loop_
_entity.id
_entity.type
_entity.pdbx_description
1 polymer ?
#
loop_
_entity_poly.entity_id
_entity_poly.type
_entity_poly.pdbx_seq_one_letter_code
_entity_poly.pdbx_strand_id
1 'polypeptide(L)'
;MFNMLKKHYICITLLLAIIGTITYMSLWFKDMIDDRYYPISLSKQDEITINYKTPYIVSDKRCFRLDFILRGDNDPYNIKYFNNKYGNVYYEQTEKEYYLDVASKPKLHIKIFKEDTLVYESDIYTTRLFGRGYTTINNEKKRFVGVFLSYGYRRGGCYYFYPNSNYRIIVTNLIPKEEYKDTDVFFTISPIKLR
;
A
#
# COMPACT_ATOMS: atom_id res chain seq x y z
N MET A 1 48.41 -10.77 -10.98
CA MET A 1 46.95 -10.77 -10.70
C MET A 1 46.44 -12.15 -10.26
N PHE A 2 46.68 -13.22 -11.02
CA PHE A 2 46.24 -14.59 -10.67
C PHE A 2 46.80 -15.15 -9.34
N ASN A 3 48.06 -14.85 -8.98
CA ASN A 3 48.66 -15.32 -7.72
C ASN A 3 48.07 -14.66 -6.46
N MET A 4 47.69 -13.37 -6.54
CA MET A 4 47.02 -12.66 -5.43
C MET A 4 45.61 -13.22 -5.19
N LEU A 5 44.85 -13.46 -6.27
CA LEU A 5 43.53 -14.09 -6.21
C LEU A 5 43.60 -15.50 -5.59
N LYS A 6 44.56 -16.34 -5.99
CA LYS A 6 44.76 -17.68 -5.41
C LYS A 6 45.19 -17.66 -3.93
N LYS A 7 46.00 -16.68 -3.51
CA LYS A 7 46.52 -16.61 -2.13
C LYS A 7 45.51 -16.02 -1.14
N HIS A 8 44.61 -15.17 -1.61
CA HIS A 8 43.67 -14.43 -0.76
C HIS A 8 42.20 -14.70 -1.10
N TYR A 9 41.90 -15.78 -1.84
CA TYR A 9 40.54 -16.10 -2.28
C TYR A 9 39.54 -16.14 -1.12
N ILE A 10 39.92 -16.68 0.04
CA ILE A 10 39.06 -16.71 1.24
C ILE A 10 38.71 -15.30 1.71
N CYS A 11 39.69 -14.41 1.81
CA CYS A 11 39.48 -13.02 2.21
C CYS A 11 38.63 -12.26 1.19
N ILE A 12 38.86 -12.48 -0.11
CA ILE A 12 38.10 -11.85 -1.19
C ILE A 12 36.65 -12.35 -1.16
N THR A 13 36.41 -13.65 -1.01
CA THR A 13 35.06 -14.23 -0.90
C THR A 13 34.33 -13.69 0.33
N LEU A 14 35.00 -13.60 1.47
CA LEU A 14 34.40 -13.06 2.70
C LEU A 14 34.06 -11.58 2.55
N LEU A 15 34.93 -10.79 1.91
CA LEU A 15 34.68 -9.38 1.63
C LEU A 15 33.52 -9.20 0.65
N LEU A 16 33.42 -10.02 -0.39
CA LEU A 16 32.28 -10.03 -1.31
C LEU A 16 30.98 -10.42 -0.60
N ALA A 17 31.02 -11.39 0.32
CA ALA A 17 29.86 -11.79 1.11
C ALA A 17 29.38 -10.66 2.03
N ILE A 18 30.31 -9.94 2.68
CA ILE A 18 29.98 -8.77 3.52
C ILE A 18 29.37 -7.65 2.67
N ILE A 19 30.00 -7.29 1.55
CA ILE A 19 29.48 -6.25 0.66
C ILE A 19 28.11 -6.63 0.11
N GLY A 20 27.93 -7.89 -0.32
CA GLY A 20 26.66 -8.41 -0.80
C GLY A 20 25.58 -8.33 0.28
N THR A 21 25.91 -8.70 1.52
CA THR A 21 24.97 -8.63 2.66
C THR A 21 24.58 -7.19 2.98
N ILE A 22 25.55 -6.27 3.07
CA ILE A 22 25.28 -4.85 3.34
C ILE A 22 24.40 -4.26 2.24
N THR A 23 24.70 -4.58 0.98
CA THR A 23 23.93 -4.11 -0.18
C THR A 23 22.50 -4.65 -0.15
N TYR A 24 22.35 -5.95 0.10
CA TYR A 24 21.05 -6.60 0.23
C TYR A 24 20.22 -5.98 1.35
N MET A 25 20.79 -5.83 2.55
CA MET A 25 20.12 -5.22 3.69
C MET A 25 19.71 -3.78 3.40
N SER A 26 20.58 -3.00 2.75
CA SER A 26 20.27 -1.61 2.37
C SER A 26 19.11 -1.51 1.38
N LEU A 27 19.07 -2.40 0.40
CA LEU A 27 17.97 -2.48 -0.57
C LEU A 27 16.67 -2.96 0.07
N TRP A 28 16.76 -3.92 0.98
CA TRP A 28 15.63 -4.42 1.77
C TRP A 28 15.02 -3.34 2.68
N PHE A 29 15.87 -2.57 3.39
CA PHE A 29 15.39 -1.43 4.19
C PHE A 29 14.69 -0.37 3.34
N LYS A 30 15.22 -0.09 2.14
CA LYS A 30 14.55 0.82 1.19
C LYS A 30 13.18 0.30 0.76
N ASP A 31 13.07 -1.00 0.49
CA ASP A 31 11.80 -1.64 0.13
C ASP A 31 10.77 -1.54 1.28
N MET A 32 11.20 -1.77 2.53
CA MET A 32 10.32 -1.70 3.71
C MET A 32 9.72 -0.31 3.99
N ILE A 33 10.32 0.75 3.47
CA ILE A 33 9.84 2.13 3.63
C ILE A 33 9.29 2.72 2.33
N ASP A 34 9.19 1.93 1.27
CA ASP A 34 8.65 2.33 -0.05
C ASP A 34 7.12 2.35 -0.04
N ASP A 35 6.53 3.23 0.77
CA ASP A 35 5.12 3.60 0.68
C ASP A 35 4.91 4.50 -0.55
N ARG A 36 4.01 4.11 -1.45
CA ARG A 36 3.71 4.90 -2.65
C ARG A 36 2.27 5.37 -2.67
N TYR A 37 2.11 6.67 -2.80
CA TYR A 37 0.84 7.38 -2.72
C TYR A 37 0.41 7.84 -4.11
N TYR A 38 -0.71 7.33 -4.60
CA TYR A 38 -1.29 7.74 -5.88
C TYR A 38 -2.56 8.55 -5.61
N PRO A 39 -2.62 9.83 -6.01
CA PRO A 39 -3.80 10.65 -5.76
C PRO A 39 -4.99 10.07 -6.53
N ILE A 40 -6.12 9.92 -5.84
CA ILE A 40 -7.35 9.42 -6.45
C ILE A 40 -8.41 10.51 -6.32
N SER A 41 -8.84 11.04 -7.45
CA SER A 41 -9.96 12.01 -7.50
C SER A 41 -11.24 11.27 -7.85
N LEU A 42 -11.57 10.23 -7.07
CA LEU A 42 -12.71 9.35 -7.33
C LEU A 42 -14.07 10.00 -7.08
N SER A 43 -14.08 11.26 -6.61
CA SER A 43 -15.24 12.14 -6.63
C SER A 43 -15.48 12.79 -8.01
N LYS A 44 -14.45 12.92 -8.84
CA LYS A 44 -14.50 13.58 -10.16
C LYS A 44 -14.41 12.60 -11.33
N GLN A 45 -13.75 11.46 -11.14
CA GLN A 45 -13.55 10.43 -12.16
C GLN A 45 -13.83 9.06 -11.56
N ASP A 46 -14.48 8.17 -12.29
CA ASP A 46 -14.84 6.85 -11.76
C ASP A 46 -13.68 5.86 -11.78
N GLU A 47 -12.62 6.17 -12.50
CA GLU A 47 -11.48 5.29 -12.71
C GLU A 47 -10.17 6.07 -12.78
N ILE A 48 -9.12 5.46 -12.25
CA ILE A 48 -7.75 5.93 -12.42
C ILE A 48 -6.84 4.79 -12.90
N THR A 49 -5.80 5.16 -13.64
CA THR A 49 -4.73 4.24 -14.03
C THR A 49 -3.43 4.62 -13.34
N ILE A 50 -2.83 3.63 -12.68
CA ILE A 50 -1.57 3.76 -11.94
C ILE A 50 -0.50 2.95 -12.66
N ASN A 51 0.60 3.60 -13.02
CA ASN A 51 1.81 2.93 -13.48
C ASN A 51 2.72 2.65 -12.29
N TYR A 52 2.80 1.39 -11.89
CA TYR A 52 3.55 0.94 -10.71
C TYR A 52 4.81 0.16 -11.11
N LYS A 53 5.97 0.79 -10.89
CA LYS A 53 7.29 0.15 -11.08
C LYS A 53 7.82 -0.40 -9.77
N THR A 54 8.00 -1.69 -9.63
CA THR A 54 8.51 -2.26 -8.38
C THR A 54 10.00 -1.94 -8.16
N PRO A 55 10.46 -1.85 -6.90
CA PRO A 55 11.88 -1.70 -6.61
C PRO A 55 12.69 -2.95 -6.99
N TYR A 56 14.02 -2.82 -6.95
CA TYR A 56 14.96 -3.89 -7.28
C TYR A 56 14.81 -5.14 -6.41
N ILE A 57 14.47 -4.97 -5.14
CA ILE A 57 14.11 -6.04 -4.22
C ILE A 57 12.69 -5.73 -3.75
N VAL A 58 11.82 -6.72 -3.80
CA VAL A 58 10.49 -6.69 -3.17
C VAL A 58 10.51 -7.82 -2.16
N SER A 59 10.56 -7.50 -0.87
CA SER A 59 10.74 -8.50 0.18
C SER A 59 9.48 -9.32 0.40
N ASP A 60 8.31 -8.71 0.20
CA ASP A 60 7.01 -9.26 0.58
C ASP A 60 5.85 -8.76 -0.31
N LYS A 61 4.64 -9.25 -0.02
CA LYS A 61 3.41 -8.70 -0.59
C LYS A 61 3.35 -7.19 -0.37
N ARG A 62 2.80 -6.47 -1.35
CA ARG A 62 2.40 -5.08 -1.17
C ARG A 62 0.92 -5.00 -0.88
N CYS A 63 0.56 -4.33 0.20
CA CYS A 63 -0.80 -4.14 0.63
C CYS A 63 -1.35 -2.79 0.19
N PHE A 64 -2.61 -2.81 -0.19
CA PHE A 64 -3.36 -1.65 -0.64
C PHE A 64 -4.06 -0.97 0.54
N ARG A 65 -4.06 0.36 0.52
CA ARG A 65 -4.72 1.21 1.52
C ARG A 65 -5.36 2.40 0.84
N LEU A 66 -6.32 3.02 1.53
CA LEU A 66 -6.71 4.39 1.25
C LEU A 66 -6.17 5.29 2.36
N ASP A 67 -5.45 6.33 1.98
CA ASP A 67 -4.96 7.34 2.90
C ASP A 67 -5.70 8.66 2.64
N PHE A 68 -6.48 9.10 3.63
CA PHE A 68 -7.27 10.32 3.59
C PHE A 68 -6.49 11.46 4.27
N ILE A 69 -6.31 12.58 3.58
CA ILE A 69 -5.70 13.77 4.16
C ILE A 69 -6.72 14.46 5.06
N LEU A 70 -6.34 14.68 6.32
CA LEU A 70 -7.20 15.41 7.25
C LEU A 70 -7.12 16.91 6.97
N ARG A 71 -8.29 17.56 6.81
CA ARG A 71 -8.38 19.02 6.79
C ARG A 71 -8.37 19.53 8.23
N GLY A 72 -7.38 20.36 8.58
CA GLY A 72 -7.19 20.91 9.92
C GLY A 72 -6.47 19.92 10.85
N ASP A 73 -5.27 20.28 11.29
CA ASP A 73 -4.40 19.39 12.07
C ASP A 73 -5.01 18.91 13.39
N ASN A 74 -6.07 19.55 13.89
CA ASN A 74 -6.71 19.26 15.18
C ASN A 74 -8.23 19.33 15.14
N ASP A 75 -8.89 18.95 14.04
CA ASP A 75 -10.36 18.81 14.08
C ASP A 75 -10.76 17.47 14.75
N PRO A 76 -11.19 17.47 16.03
CA PRO A 76 -11.65 16.26 16.70
C PRO A 76 -12.87 15.61 16.02
N TYR A 77 -13.65 16.38 15.24
CA TYR A 77 -14.78 15.82 14.48
C TYR A 77 -14.30 14.89 13.37
N ASN A 78 -13.23 15.23 12.65
CA ASN A 78 -12.64 14.37 11.64
C ASN A 78 -12.09 13.07 12.24
N ILE A 79 -11.35 13.16 13.34
CA ILE A 79 -10.80 11.96 14.00
C ILE A 79 -11.92 11.06 14.53
N LYS A 80 -12.96 11.64 15.14
CA LYS A 80 -14.12 10.89 15.64
C LYS A 80 -14.90 10.23 14.50
N TYR A 81 -15.07 10.91 13.37
CA TYR A 81 -15.70 10.35 12.16
C TYR A 81 -14.98 9.07 11.70
N PHE A 82 -13.67 9.14 11.47
CA PHE A 82 -12.90 7.99 10.99
C PHE A 82 -12.87 6.85 12.02
N ASN A 83 -12.78 7.15 13.33
CA ASN A 83 -12.86 6.11 14.36
C ASN A 83 -14.24 5.45 14.41
N ASN A 84 -15.32 6.21 14.30
CA ASN A 84 -16.67 5.62 14.33
C ASN A 84 -16.92 4.77 13.09
N LYS A 85 -16.46 5.22 11.91
CA LYS A 85 -16.70 4.53 10.65
C LYS A 85 -15.79 3.32 10.45
N TYR A 86 -14.51 3.43 10.80
CA TYR A 86 -13.48 2.43 10.51
C TYR A 86 -12.84 1.81 11.77
N GLY A 87 -13.34 2.11 12.96
CA GLY A 87 -12.77 1.63 14.22
C GLY A 87 -13.14 0.19 14.59
N ASN A 88 -14.08 -0.44 13.89
CA ASN A 88 -14.51 -1.81 14.19
C ASN A 88 -13.36 -2.83 14.03
N VAL A 89 -13.28 -3.76 14.99
CA VAL A 89 -12.27 -4.80 15.03
C VAL A 89 -12.69 -5.97 14.15
N TYR A 90 -12.19 -5.96 12.91
CA TYR A 90 -12.43 -6.97 11.88
C TYR A 90 -12.19 -8.44 12.29
N TYR A 91 -11.34 -8.71 13.28
CA TYR A 91 -10.96 -10.08 13.63
C TYR A 91 -12.01 -10.85 14.44
N GLU A 92 -12.96 -10.15 15.06
CA GLU A 92 -13.99 -10.73 15.93
C GLU A 92 -15.34 -10.90 15.22
N GLN A 93 -15.48 -10.33 14.03
CA GLN A 93 -16.72 -10.38 13.25
C GLN A 93 -16.91 -11.76 12.59
N THR A 94 -18.16 -12.18 12.47
CA THR A 94 -18.59 -13.23 11.53
C THR A 94 -18.52 -12.71 10.09
N GLU A 95 -18.55 -13.62 9.11
CA GLU A 95 -18.58 -13.25 7.70
C GLU A 95 -19.79 -12.36 7.35
N LYS A 96 -20.95 -12.65 7.92
CA LYS A 96 -22.18 -11.86 7.72
C LYS A 96 -22.01 -10.44 8.28
N GLU A 97 -21.51 -10.32 9.51
CA GLU A 97 -21.26 -9.02 10.14
C GLU A 97 -20.22 -8.20 9.37
N TYR A 98 -19.19 -8.86 8.85
CA TYR A 98 -18.21 -8.22 7.97
C TYR A 98 -18.87 -7.59 6.74
N TYR A 99 -19.67 -8.36 5.98
CA TYR A 99 -20.29 -7.82 4.77
C TYR A 99 -21.33 -6.74 5.06
N LEU A 100 -22.00 -6.79 6.21
CA LEU A 100 -22.88 -5.71 6.67
C LEU A 100 -22.09 -4.43 7.01
N ASP A 101 -20.94 -4.55 7.67
CA ASP A 101 -20.07 -3.44 8.04
C ASP A 101 -19.47 -2.74 6.82
N VAL A 102 -18.93 -3.50 5.85
CA VAL A 102 -18.27 -2.91 4.67
C VAL A 102 -19.24 -2.42 3.59
N ALA A 103 -20.52 -2.82 3.62
CA ALA A 103 -21.51 -2.43 2.61
C ALA A 103 -21.73 -0.90 2.52
N SER A 104 -21.53 -0.18 3.63
CA SER A 104 -21.70 1.29 3.71
C SER A 104 -20.39 2.08 3.51
N LYS A 105 -19.27 1.38 3.28
CA LYS A 105 -17.93 1.96 3.21
C LYS A 105 -17.45 1.99 1.76
N PRO A 106 -16.42 2.80 1.44
CA PRO A 106 -15.89 2.82 0.09
C PRO A 106 -15.48 1.43 -0.42
N LYS A 107 -15.88 1.15 -1.65
CA LYS A 107 -15.57 -0.10 -2.36
C LYS A 107 -14.90 0.26 -3.67
N LEU A 108 -13.78 -0.40 -3.95
CA LEU A 108 -13.06 -0.24 -5.20
C LEU A 108 -13.09 -1.56 -5.97
N HIS A 109 -12.90 -1.46 -7.28
CA HIS A 109 -12.58 -2.58 -8.14
C HIS A 109 -11.16 -2.37 -8.66
N ILE A 110 -10.32 -3.41 -8.61
CA ILE A 110 -8.94 -3.33 -9.06
C ILE A 110 -8.66 -4.33 -10.17
N LYS A 111 -7.91 -3.89 -11.17
CA LYS A 111 -7.32 -4.73 -12.20
C LYS A 111 -5.82 -4.50 -12.24
N ILE A 112 -5.03 -5.56 -12.18
CA ILE A 112 -3.57 -5.50 -12.24
C ILE A 112 -3.12 -6.16 -13.53
N PHE A 113 -2.40 -5.42 -14.34
CA PHE A 113 -1.81 -5.87 -15.59
C PHE A 113 -0.29 -5.91 -15.46
N LYS A 114 0.32 -6.95 -16.00
CA LYS A 114 1.77 -7.05 -16.24
C LYS A 114 1.98 -7.21 -17.73
N GLU A 115 2.71 -6.28 -18.36
CA GLU A 115 2.97 -6.31 -19.82
C GLU A 115 1.66 -6.52 -20.62
N ASP A 116 0.64 -5.73 -20.27
CA ASP A 116 -0.73 -5.76 -20.82
C ASP A 116 -1.54 -7.04 -20.61
N THR A 117 -0.98 -8.07 -19.96
CA THR A 117 -1.72 -9.25 -19.53
C THR A 117 -2.40 -8.97 -18.20
N LEU A 118 -3.71 -9.19 -18.11
CA LEU A 118 -4.45 -9.14 -16.85
C LEU A 118 -4.00 -10.30 -15.95
N VAL A 119 -3.34 -9.99 -14.83
CA VAL A 119 -2.82 -10.99 -13.89
C VAL A 119 -3.64 -11.07 -12.60
N TYR A 120 -4.51 -10.08 -12.34
CA TYR A 120 -5.38 -10.07 -11.18
C TYR A 120 -6.56 -9.12 -11.37
N GLU A 121 -7.73 -9.53 -10.90
CA GLU A 121 -8.95 -8.71 -10.88
C GLU A 121 -9.75 -9.05 -9.63
N SER A 122 -10.16 -8.04 -8.88
CA SER A 122 -11.00 -8.25 -7.70
C SER A 122 -11.66 -6.97 -7.22
N ASP A 123 -12.79 -7.14 -6.54
CA ASP A 123 -13.34 -6.10 -5.68
C ASP A 123 -12.56 -6.04 -4.38
N ILE A 124 -12.41 -4.83 -3.85
CA ILE A 124 -11.68 -4.59 -2.62
C ILE A 124 -12.43 -3.59 -1.74
N TYR A 125 -12.62 -3.98 -0.48
CA TYR A 125 -13.45 -3.31 0.52
C TYR A 125 -12.58 -2.51 1.47
N THR A 126 -13.01 -1.32 1.83
CA THR A 126 -12.45 -0.61 2.99
C THR A 126 -12.93 -1.26 4.28
N THR A 127 -12.00 -1.49 5.20
CA THR A 127 -12.27 -2.29 6.41
C THR A 127 -12.10 -1.47 7.68
N ARG A 128 -10.88 -1.44 8.19
CA ARG A 128 -10.52 -0.86 9.48
C ARG A 128 -9.45 0.20 9.34
N LEU A 129 -9.30 0.99 10.40
CA LEU A 129 -8.17 1.89 10.55
C LEU A 129 -6.85 1.10 10.53
N PHE A 130 -5.93 1.58 9.70
CA PHE A 130 -4.53 1.18 9.75
C PHE A 130 -3.80 1.99 10.82
N GLY A 131 -3.93 3.31 10.75
CA GLY A 131 -3.21 4.22 11.64
C GLY A 131 -3.35 5.67 11.20
N ARG A 132 -2.71 6.55 11.97
CA ARG A 132 -2.63 7.98 11.70
C ARG A 132 -1.16 8.35 11.59
N GLY A 133 -0.83 9.23 10.67
CA GLY A 133 0.55 9.62 10.47
C GLY A 133 0.66 10.97 9.82
N TYR A 134 1.91 11.29 9.48
CA TYR A 134 2.24 12.41 8.63
C TYR A 134 3.00 11.87 7.42
N THR A 135 2.68 12.40 6.26
CA THR A 135 3.44 12.17 5.04
C THR A 135 3.74 13.52 4.40
N THR A 136 4.82 13.60 3.63
CA THR A 136 5.16 14.81 2.88
C THR A 136 4.65 14.63 1.46
N ILE A 137 3.70 15.48 1.05
CA ILE A 137 3.14 15.50 -0.31
C ILE A 137 3.37 16.90 -0.86
N ASN A 138 4.01 17.02 -2.02
CA ASN A 138 4.37 18.31 -2.64
C ASN A 138 5.15 19.25 -1.68
N ASN A 139 6.13 18.71 -0.95
CA ASN A 139 6.93 19.41 0.08
C ASN A 139 6.14 19.94 1.29
N GLU A 140 4.87 19.60 1.43
CA GLU A 140 4.06 19.94 2.58
C GLU A 140 3.82 18.72 3.46
N LYS A 141 4.05 18.86 4.77
CA LYS A 141 3.71 17.83 5.74
C LYS A 141 2.19 17.81 5.91
N LYS A 142 1.56 16.70 5.51
CA LYS A 142 0.12 16.48 5.61
C LYS A 142 -0.17 15.39 6.63
N ARG A 143 -1.17 15.62 7.48
CA ARG A 143 -1.70 14.60 8.38
C ARG A 143 -2.65 13.70 7.60
N PHE A 144 -2.52 12.39 7.78
CA PHE A 144 -3.39 11.42 7.11
C PHE A 144 -3.97 10.38 8.07
N VAL A 145 -5.09 9.81 7.67
CA VAL A 145 -5.68 8.60 8.25
C VAL A 145 -5.69 7.51 7.18
N GLY A 146 -5.02 6.41 7.47
CA GLY A 146 -5.01 5.23 6.61
C GLY A 146 -6.09 4.24 7.00
N VAL A 147 -6.78 3.68 6.01
CA VAL A 147 -7.67 2.53 6.16
C VAL A 147 -7.17 1.37 5.31
N PHE A 148 -7.29 0.17 5.85
CA PHE A 148 -6.91 -1.04 5.14
C PHE A 148 -7.96 -1.42 4.10
N LEU A 149 -7.46 -1.95 2.99
CA LEU A 149 -8.28 -2.59 1.98
C LEU A 149 -8.20 -4.12 2.11
N SER A 150 -9.28 -4.80 1.75
CA SER A 150 -9.45 -6.26 1.87
C SER A 150 -10.23 -6.82 0.70
N TYR A 151 -9.85 -7.99 0.19
CA TYR A 151 -10.60 -8.68 -0.86
C TYR A 151 -11.87 -9.37 -0.34
N GLY A 152 -12.09 -9.43 0.97
CA GLY A 152 -13.22 -10.12 1.58
C GLY A 152 -12.94 -10.59 3.00
N TYR A 153 -13.88 -11.33 3.59
CA TYR A 153 -13.76 -11.81 4.96
C TYR A 153 -12.49 -12.66 5.16
N ARG A 154 -11.68 -12.28 6.14
CA ARG A 154 -10.30 -12.73 6.44
C ARG A 154 -9.30 -12.72 5.28
N ARG A 155 -9.48 -11.86 4.27
CA ARG A 155 -8.59 -11.76 3.10
C ARG A 155 -7.98 -10.37 2.95
N GLY A 156 -6.74 -10.19 3.41
CA GLY A 156 -6.03 -8.90 3.28
C GLY A 156 -5.86 -8.48 1.81
N GLY A 157 -6.00 -7.18 1.55
CA GLY A 157 -5.88 -6.59 0.21
C GLY A 157 -4.43 -6.39 -0.20
N CYS A 158 -3.70 -7.48 -0.41
CA CYS A 158 -2.30 -7.44 -0.79
C CYS A 158 -2.01 -8.29 -2.02
N TYR A 159 -0.99 -7.91 -2.79
CA TYR A 159 -0.59 -8.60 -4.02
C TYR A 159 0.92 -8.89 -4.02
N TYR A 160 1.31 -10.02 -4.61
CA TYR A 160 2.71 -10.39 -4.79
C TYR A 160 3.22 -9.82 -6.12
N PHE A 161 4.06 -8.80 -6.04
CA PHE A 161 4.68 -8.22 -7.22
C PHE A 161 6.08 -8.79 -7.44
N TYR A 162 6.41 -9.11 -8.69
CA TYR A 162 7.78 -9.43 -9.06
C TYR A 162 8.71 -8.21 -8.90
N PRO A 163 9.96 -8.39 -8.43
CA PRO A 163 10.93 -7.31 -8.35
C PRO A 163 11.28 -6.76 -9.74
N ASN A 164 11.72 -5.50 -9.77
CA ASN A 164 12.17 -4.79 -10.98
C ASN A 164 11.25 -4.97 -12.21
N SER A 165 9.94 -4.85 -12.00
CA SER A 165 8.90 -5.09 -12.98
C SER A 165 7.94 -3.90 -13.05
N ASN A 166 7.28 -3.72 -14.19
CA ASN A 166 6.28 -2.67 -14.38
C ASN A 166 4.88 -3.29 -14.42
N TYR A 167 3.96 -2.65 -13.69
CA TYR A 167 2.56 -3.01 -13.66
C TYR A 167 1.70 -1.80 -14.00
N ARG A 168 0.58 -2.06 -14.66
CA ARG A 168 -0.49 -1.09 -14.82
C ARG A 168 -1.65 -1.53 -13.95
N ILE A 169 -2.06 -0.68 -13.00
CA ILE A 169 -3.15 -0.97 -12.07
C ILE A 169 -4.29 -0.01 -12.40
N ILE A 170 -5.45 -0.56 -12.72
CA ILE A 170 -6.68 0.21 -12.89
C ILE A 170 -7.46 0.13 -11.57
N VAL A 171 -7.88 1.26 -11.05
CA VAL A 171 -8.68 1.37 -9.83
C VAL A 171 -9.97 2.10 -10.16
N THR A 172 -11.09 1.41 -10.02
CA THR A 172 -12.43 1.94 -10.29
C THR A 172 -13.19 2.09 -8.98
N ASN A 173 -13.87 3.22 -8.79
CA ASN A 173 -14.71 3.46 -7.62
C ASN A 173 -16.09 2.82 -7.82
N LEU A 174 -16.55 2.02 -6.87
CA LEU A 174 -17.88 1.40 -6.93
C LEU A 174 -18.89 2.08 -5.99
N ILE A 175 -18.46 2.61 -4.84
CA ILE A 175 -19.32 3.11 -3.75
C ILE A 175 -18.58 4.16 -2.89
N PRO A 176 -19.25 5.19 -2.32
CA PRO A 176 -19.89 6.34 -2.96
C PRO A 176 -18.92 7.53 -3.16
N LYS A 177 -19.19 8.37 -4.16
CA LYS A 177 -18.39 9.57 -4.50
C LYS A 177 -18.29 10.61 -3.37
N GLU A 178 -19.30 10.66 -2.49
CA GLU A 178 -19.37 11.62 -1.39
C GLU A 178 -18.26 11.43 -0.34
N GLU A 179 -17.76 10.21 -0.15
CA GLU A 179 -16.63 9.94 0.77
C GLU A 179 -15.32 10.62 0.33
N TYR A 180 -15.24 10.94 -0.96
CA TYR A 180 -14.11 11.60 -1.59
C TYR A 180 -14.36 13.09 -1.82
N LYS A 181 -15.54 13.59 -1.41
CA LYS A 181 -15.87 15.00 -1.54
C LYS A 181 -15.05 15.76 -0.52
N ASP A 182 -14.42 16.85 -0.97
CA ASP A 182 -13.72 17.74 -0.07
C ASP A 182 -12.61 17.07 0.77
N THR A 183 -12.03 15.97 0.29
CA THR A 183 -10.91 15.29 0.95
C THR A 183 -9.95 14.78 -0.11
N ASP A 184 -8.66 15.08 0.06
CA ASP A 184 -7.64 14.46 -0.79
C ASP A 184 -7.42 13.02 -0.33
N VAL A 185 -7.59 12.07 -1.25
CA VAL A 185 -7.46 10.64 -0.97
C VAL A 185 -6.39 10.06 -1.86
N PHE A 186 -5.60 9.15 -1.29
CA PHE A 186 -4.54 8.45 -1.99
C PHE A 186 -4.80 6.94 -1.94
N PHE A 187 -4.66 6.29 -3.08
CA PHE A 187 -4.53 4.85 -3.16
C PHE A 187 -3.07 4.53 -2.91
N THR A 188 -2.80 3.83 -1.83
CA THR A 188 -1.45 3.61 -1.36
C THR A 188 -1.07 2.15 -1.53
N ILE A 189 0.09 1.95 -2.16
CA ILE A 189 0.73 0.64 -2.27
C ILE A 189 1.89 0.63 -1.28
N SER A 190 1.83 -0.28 -0.32
CA SER A 190 2.74 -0.28 0.83
C SER A 190 3.33 -1.65 1.11
N PRO A 191 4.58 -1.76 1.58
CA PRO A 191 5.11 -3.02 2.08
C PRO A 191 4.39 -3.42 3.38
N ILE A 192 4.41 -4.71 3.71
CA ILE A 192 4.01 -5.17 5.05
C ILE A 192 5.08 -4.68 6.03
N LYS A 193 4.71 -3.73 6.89
CA LYS A 193 5.60 -3.27 7.97
C LYS A 193 5.58 -4.32 9.09
N LEU A 194 6.75 -4.82 9.46
CA LEU A 194 6.91 -5.57 10.70
C LEU A 194 6.52 -4.63 11.85
N ARG A 195 5.57 -5.08 12.68
CA ARG A 195 5.06 -4.35 13.84
C ARG A 195 6.00 -4.48 15.03
#